data_AF-A0A933NH30-F1
#
_entry.id   AF-A0A933NH30-F1
#
_cell.length_a   1.000
_cell.length_b   1.000
_cell.length_c   1.000
_cell.angle_alpha   90.00
_cell.angle_beta   90.00
_cell.angle_gamma   90.00
#
_symmetry.space_group_name_H-M   'P 1'
#
loop_
_entity.id
_entity.type
_entity.pdbx_description
1 polymer ?
#
loop_
_entity_poly.entity_id
_entity_poly.type
_entity_poly.pdbx_seq_one_letter_code
_entity_poly.pdbx_strand_id
1 'polypeptide(L)'
;MDEEDENQPSSGALIRWLNSGIFFRKASGRCPVCGEAFAKTAQMRLCPRCQTPHHDECWQYIGDCGVFGCHQPRRPRPPRPPGDGETPGQAAPGPSILAQVFNGLVFSFCLVGVLALAGSTCGRPDHRTRANTRACYANQKTVAGALEMYALDKNTKLTALDSSVWFRLKSGGYLQAIPQDPGFGPGSSSNYQWTSADGLVRCVVHGLISDRSSR
;
A
#
# COMPACT_ATOMS: atom_id res chain seq x y z
N MET A 1 10.15 40.24 -39.55
CA MET A 1 11.41 39.72 -40.09
C MET A 1 11.91 38.61 -39.18
N ASP A 2 11.36 37.43 -39.10
CA ASP A 2 10.13 36.75 -39.56
C ASP A 2 10.04 35.51 -38.64
N GLU A 3 8.85 35.11 -38.18
CA GLU A 3 8.23 33.81 -38.44
C GLU A 3 9.26 32.65 -38.44
N GLU A 4 9.17 31.66 -37.55
CA GLU A 4 8.16 30.59 -37.68
C GLU A 4 7.78 29.94 -36.34
N ASP A 5 6.49 29.65 -36.30
CA ASP A 5 5.65 29.12 -35.25
C ASP A 5 5.54 27.57 -35.31
N GLU A 6 4.97 27.01 -34.25
CA GLU A 6 4.13 25.81 -34.23
C GLU A 6 4.74 24.41 -34.52
N ASN A 7 4.80 23.60 -33.44
CA ASN A 7 4.57 22.15 -33.57
C ASN A 7 3.65 21.65 -32.45
N GLN A 8 2.36 21.96 -32.58
CA GLN A 8 1.28 21.25 -31.91
C GLN A 8 0.71 20.19 -32.86
N PRO A 9 0.64 18.90 -32.48
CA PRO A 9 -0.28 17.99 -33.13
C PRO A 9 -1.68 18.15 -32.52
N SER A 10 -2.54 18.69 -33.38
CA SER A 10 -3.96 18.94 -33.26
C SER A 10 -4.78 17.77 -32.70
N SER A 11 -5.64 18.12 -31.75
CA SER A 11 -6.89 17.45 -31.43
C SER A 11 -7.75 17.19 -32.67
N GLY A 12 -8.12 15.93 -32.91
CA GLY A 12 -9.26 15.61 -33.80
C GLY A 12 -8.98 14.59 -34.91
N ALA A 13 -8.57 13.38 -34.56
CA ALA A 13 -8.76 12.21 -35.44
C ALA A 13 -9.49 11.11 -34.65
N LEU A 14 -10.82 11.24 -34.65
CA LEU A 14 -11.85 10.19 -34.63
C LEU A 14 -11.33 8.76 -34.43
N ILE A 15 -11.46 8.19 -33.24
CA ILE A 15 -12.61 7.33 -32.86
C ILE A 15 -13.05 6.40 -34.00
N ARG A 16 -12.52 5.17 -33.99
CA ARG A 16 -13.31 3.95 -34.26
C ARG A 16 -12.51 2.67 -33.95
N TRP A 17 -13.07 1.82 -33.08
CA TRP A 17 -12.72 0.40 -32.79
C TRP A 17 -11.47 0.18 -31.90
N LEU A 18 -11.45 -0.51 -30.74
CA LEU A 18 -12.32 -1.53 -30.14
C LEU A 18 -12.26 -1.55 -28.59
N ASN A 19 -13.42 -1.86 -28.00
CA ASN A 19 -13.69 -2.48 -26.70
C ASN A 19 -12.59 -3.39 -26.12
N SER A 20 -11.72 -2.90 -25.22
CA SER A 20 -10.91 -3.78 -24.33
C SER A 20 -10.50 -3.19 -22.97
N GLY A 21 -10.99 -2.02 -22.57
CA GLY A 21 -10.94 -1.58 -21.16
C GLY A 21 -9.57 -1.43 -20.48
N ILE A 22 -8.46 -1.36 -21.22
CA ILE A 22 -7.13 -1.11 -20.66
C ILE A 22 -6.43 -0.03 -21.50
N PHE A 23 -6.44 1.22 -21.01
CA PHE A 23 -5.71 2.33 -21.61
C PHE A 23 -4.32 2.42 -21.01
N PHE A 24 -3.30 1.98 -21.76
CA PHE A 24 -1.90 2.27 -21.45
C PHE A 24 -1.52 3.66 -21.97
N ARG A 25 -1.68 4.69 -21.14
CA ARG A 25 -0.93 5.94 -21.31
C ARG A 25 0.35 5.83 -20.47
N LYS A 26 1.49 6.28 -21.00
CA LYS A 26 2.74 6.47 -20.25
C LYS A 26 2.46 7.44 -19.10
N ALA A 27 2.22 6.91 -17.90
CA ALA A 27 2.00 7.70 -16.71
C ALA A 27 3.33 7.91 -15.99
N SER A 28 3.95 9.09 -16.15
CA SER A 28 4.96 9.56 -15.20
C SER A 28 4.23 10.03 -13.94
N GLY A 29 4.55 9.45 -12.77
CA GLY A 29 3.91 9.84 -11.51
C GLY A 29 4.19 8.88 -10.36
N ARG A 30 3.76 9.27 -9.17
CA ARG A 30 3.70 8.41 -7.97
C ARG A 30 2.25 8.09 -7.67
N CYS A 31 1.99 6.90 -7.12
CA CYS A 31 0.66 6.55 -6.66
C CYS A 31 0.27 7.46 -5.48
N PRO A 32 -0.87 8.17 -5.52
CA PRO A 32 -1.29 9.06 -4.44
C PRO A 32 -1.60 8.31 -3.13
N VAL A 33 -1.81 6.99 -3.21
CA VAL A 33 -2.11 6.13 -2.07
C VAL A 33 -0.85 5.67 -1.36
N CYS A 34 0.12 5.11 -2.09
CA CYS A 34 1.31 4.52 -1.48
C CYS A 34 2.57 5.37 -1.59
N GLY A 35 2.56 6.43 -2.41
CA GLY A 35 3.70 7.32 -2.65
C GLY A 35 4.81 6.75 -3.54
N GLU A 36 4.68 5.48 -3.97
CA GLU A 36 5.69 4.80 -4.79
C GLU A 36 5.54 5.16 -6.27
N ALA A 37 6.67 5.21 -6.98
CA ALA A 37 6.70 5.44 -8.42
C ALA A 37 6.18 4.21 -9.18
N PHE A 38 5.46 4.45 -10.27
CA PHE A 38 5.00 3.37 -11.14
C PHE A 38 6.19 2.73 -11.87
N ALA A 39 6.33 1.41 -11.78
CA ALA A 39 7.29 0.69 -12.62
C ALA A 39 6.82 0.74 -14.09
N LYS A 40 7.77 0.72 -15.04
CA LYS A 40 7.48 0.80 -16.48
C LYS A 40 6.50 -0.28 -16.98
N THR A 41 6.39 -1.40 -16.27
CA THR A 41 5.55 -2.56 -16.61
C THR A 41 4.45 -2.84 -15.58
N ALA A 42 4.30 -2.00 -14.55
CA ALA A 42 3.28 -2.24 -13.52
C ALA A 42 1.86 -2.04 -14.10
N GLN A 43 0.95 -2.95 -13.75
CA GLN A 43 -0.47 -2.75 -14.02
C GLN A 43 -0.98 -1.58 -13.19
N MET A 44 -1.44 -0.55 -13.90
CA MET A 44 -2.00 0.66 -13.32
C MET A 44 -3.49 0.72 -13.64
N ARG A 45 -4.25 1.23 -12.69
CA ARG A 45 -5.65 1.57 -12.90
C ARG A 45 -5.81 3.08 -12.85
N LEU A 46 -6.48 3.62 -13.87
CA LEU A 46 -6.77 5.05 -13.95
C LEU A 46 -8.11 5.33 -13.29
N CYS A 47 -8.19 6.42 -12.53
CA CYS A 47 -9.47 6.91 -12.01
C CYS A 47 -10.42 7.24 -13.17
N PRO A 48 -11.64 6.69 -13.24
CA PRO A 48 -12.57 7.00 -14.33
C PRO A 48 -13.01 8.47 -14.41
N ARG A 49 -12.78 9.28 -13.37
CA ARG A 49 -13.15 10.71 -13.33
C ARG A 49 -11.96 11.61 -13.65
N CYS A 50 -10.91 11.57 -12.84
CA CYS A 50 -9.74 12.46 -13.00
C CYS A 50 -8.57 11.82 -13.75
N GLN A 51 -8.69 10.55 -14.15
CA GLN A 51 -7.65 9.78 -14.84
C GLN A 51 -6.32 9.64 -14.07
N THR A 52 -6.28 9.98 -12.79
CA THR A 52 -5.07 9.79 -11.97
C THR A 52 -4.71 8.31 -11.88
N PRO A 53 -3.45 7.93 -12.14
CA PRO A 53 -2.98 6.56 -12.04
C PRO A 53 -2.86 6.10 -10.58
N HIS A 54 -3.23 4.83 -10.35
CA HIS A 54 -3.09 4.12 -9.09
C HIS A 54 -2.53 2.73 -9.39
N HIS A 55 -1.81 2.12 -8.44
CA HIS A 55 -1.53 0.68 -8.54
C HIS A 55 -2.86 -0.07 -8.44
N ASP A 56 -3.03 -1.15 -9.22
CA ASP A 56 -4.30 -1.89 -9.18
C ASP A 56 -4.61 -2.39 -7.75
N GLU A 57 -3.59 -2.82 -7.01
CA GLU A 57 -3.71 -3.17 -5.58
C GLU A 57 -4.18 -2.00 -4.69
N CYS A 58 -3.60 -0.80 -4.88
CA CYS A 58 -3.97 0.39 -4.11
C CYS A 58 -5.41 0.81 -4.39
N TRP A 59 -5.84 0.67 -5.66
CA TRP A 59 -7.20 0.94 -6.07
C TRP A 59 -8.19 -0.06 -5.48
N GLN A 60 -7.87 -1.36 -5.49
CA GLN A 60 -8.72 -2.40 -4.89
C GLN A 60 -8.82 -2.25 -3.37
N TYR A 61 -7.74 -1.82 -2.71
CA TYR A 61 -7.68 -1.65 -1.27
C TYR A 61 -8.58 -0.51 -0.76
N ILE A 62 -8.44 0.69 -1.34
CA ILE A 62 -9.23 1.87 -0.95
C ILE A 62 -10.65 1.80 -1.52
N GLY A 63 -10.79 1.42 -2.79
CA GLY A 63 -12.06 1.40 -3.51
C GLY A 63 -12.50 2.76 -4.09
N ASP A 64 -11.72 3.83 -3.88
CA ASP A 64 -11.93 5.15 -4.48
C ASP A 64 -10.60 5.83 -4.89
N CYS A 65 -10.69 7.06 -5.40
CA CYS A 65 -9.53 7.84 -5.82
C CYS A 65 -8.92 8.60 -4.64
N GLY A 66 -7.62 8.39 -4.37
CA GLY A 66 -6.89 9.04 -3.27
C GLY A 66 -6.50 10.51 -3.50
N VAL A 67 -7.01 11.16 -4.55
CA VAL A 67 -6.70 12.57 -4.86
C VAL A 67 -7.72 13.48 -4.17
N PHE A 68 -7.22 14.47 -3.44
CA PHE A 68 -8.05 15.49 -2.81
C PHE A 68 -8.93 16.21 -3.85
N GLY A 69 -10.24 16.29 -3.59
CA GLY A 69 -11.23 16.90 -4.50
C GLY A 69 -11.76 16.00 -5.62
N CYS A 70 -11.30 14.75 -5.75
CA CYS A 70 -11.88 13.82 -6.71
C CYS A 70 -13.14 13.14 -6.15
N HIS A 71 -14.32 13.67 -6.48
CA HIS A 71 -15.62 13.13 -6.03
C HIS A 71 -16.12 11.96 -6.90
N GLN A 72 -15.34 10.90 -7.05
CA GLN A 72 -15.92 9.71 -7.68
C GLN A 72 -16.99 9.08 -6.79
N PRO A 73 -18.12 8.63 -7.37
CA PRO A 73 -19.06 7.80 -6.63
C PRO A 73 -18.31 6.54 -6.18
N ARG A 74 -18.39 6.25 -4.87
CA ARG A 74 -17.74 5.07 -4.28
C ARG A 74 -18.26 3.83 -4.99
N ARG A 75 -17.37 2.99 -5.50
CA ARG A 75 -17.79 1.66 -5.97
C ARG A 75 -18.19 0.83 -4.74
N PRO A 76 -19.21 -0.04 -4.86
CA PRO A 76 -19.42 -1.08 -3.87
C PRO A 76 -18.11 -1.85 -3.69
N ARG A 77 -17.63 -1.95 -2.45
CA ARG A 77 -16.45 -2.76 -2.16
C ARG A 77 -16.79 -4.19 -2.58
N PRO A 78 -15.97 -4.86 -3.40
CA PRO A 78 -16.21 -6.28 -3.67
C PRO A 78 -16.22 -7.02 -2.32
N PRO A 79 -17.09 -8.04 -2.16
CA PRO A 79 -17.06 -8.86 -0.96
C PRO A 79 -15.63 -9.38 -0.79
N ARG A 80 -15.10 -9.29 0.44
CA ARG A 80 -13.80 -9.91 0.74
C ARG A 80 -13.90 -11.38 0.31
N PRO A 81 -12.91 -11.93 -0.42
CA PRO A 81 -12.86 -13.36 -0.61
C PRO A 81 -12.93 -14.03 0.79
N PRO A 82 -13.71 -15.11 0.95
CA PRO A 82 -13.67 -15.91 2.16
C PRO A 82 -12.20 -16.24 2.42
N GLY A 83 -11.71 -15.93 3.62
CA GLY A 83 -10.30 -16.01 3.96
C GLY A 83 -9.70 -17.32 3.48
N ASP A 84 -8.78 -17.20 2.53
CA ASP A 84 -7.76 -18.17 2.25
C ASP A 84 -6.93 -18.33 3.52
N GLY A 85 -7.41 -19.22 4.39
CA GLY A 85 -6.58 -19.83 5.40
C GLY A 85 -5.31 -20.33 4.71
N GLU A 86 -4.18 -20.02 5.30
CA GLU A 86 -2.88 -20.61 4.96
C GLU A 86 -3.07 -22.07 4.57
N THR A 87 -2.84 -22.39 3.30
CA THR A 87 -2.63 -23.77 2.90
C THR A 87 -1.15 -24.05 3.14
N PRO A 88 -0.76 -24.92 4.08
CA PRO A 88 0.59 -25.44 4.10
C PRO A 88 0.77 -26.30 2.84
N GLY A 89 1.95 -26.18 2.23
CA GLY A 89 2.27 -26.68 0.90
C GLY A 89 1.72 -28.07 0.58
N GLN A 90 0.99 -28.15 -0.53
CA GLN A 90 0.74 -29.40 -1.22
C GLN A 90 1.81 -29.57 -2.31
N ALA A 91 2.69 -30.55 -2.09
CA ALA A 91 3.63 -31.06 -3.07
C ALA A 91 2.87 -31.68 -4.25
N ALA A 92 3.25 -31.31 -5.48
CA ALA A 92 2.69 -31.90 -6.69
C ALA A 92 3.34 -33.28 -6.97
N PRO A 93 2.56 -34.29 -7.40
CA PRO A 93 3.11 -35.53 -7.94
C PRO A 93 3.67 -35.32 -9.35
N GLY A 94 4.86 -35.86 -9.61
CA GLY A 94 5.58 -35.74 -10.88
C GLY A 94 4.89 -36.50 -12.03
N PRO A 95 5.10 -36.07 -13.30
CA PRO A 95 4.56 -36.78 -14.45
C PRO A 95 5.44 -37.97 -14.83
N SER A 96 4.77 -39.10 -15.08
CA SER A 96 5.34 -40.34 -15.58
C SER A 96 5.79 -40.20 -17.04
N ILE A 97 6.98 -40.72 -17.25
CA ILE A 97 7.73 -40.93 -18.49
C ILE A 97 6.91 -41.75 -19.50
N LEU A 98 6.82 -41.28 -20.76
CA LEU A 98 6.73 -42.00 -22.05
C LEU A 98 6.37 -40.93 -23.12
N ALA A 99 6.99 -40.72 -24.28
CA ALA A 99 8.15 -41.27 -24.95
C ALA A 99 8.47 -40.33 -26.14
N GLN A 100 9.74 -39.96 -26.29
CA GLN A 100 10.48 -39.86 -27.56
C GLN A 100 9.91 -39.05 -28.75
N VAL A 101 10.37 -37.81 -28.91
CA VAL A 101 10.88 -37.30 -30.20
C VAL A 101 12.16 -36.48 -29.92
N PHE A 102 13.28 -37.20 -29.91
CA PHE A 102 14.60 -36.71 -29.51
C PHE A 102 15.28 -35.90 -30.63
N ASN A 103 16.05 -34.87 -30.22
CA ASN A 103 17.15 -34.19 -30.94
C ASN A 103 16.96 -32.79 -31.58
N GLY A 104 15.82 -32.11 -31.39
CA GLY A 104 15.71 -30.66 -31.72
C GLY A 104 15.38 -29.75 -30.52
N LEU A 105 14.61 -30.26 -29.55
CA LEU A 105 14.06 -29.48 -28.44
C LEU A 105 15.01 -29.30 -27.24
N VAL A 106 16.08 -30.10 -27.14
CA VAL A 106 16.95 -30.13 -25.95
C VAL A 106 17.74 -28.82 -25.77
N PHE A 107 18.24 -28.21 -26.85
CA PHE A 107 18.99 -26.94 -26.76
C PHE A 107 18.09 -25.75 -26.38
N SER A 108 16.84 -25.73 -26.83
CA SER A 108 15.88 -24.67 -26.48
C SER A 108 15.41 -24.78 -25.03
N PHE A 109 15.21 -25.99 -24.51
CA PHE A 109 14.83 -26.20 -23.11
C PHE A 109 15.98 -25.94 -22.13
N CYS A 110 17.24 -26.17 -22.51
CA CYS A 110 18.39 -25.82 -21.66
C CYS A 110 18.52 -24.30 -21.44
N LEU A 111 18.29 -23.48 -22.47
CA LEU A 111 18.31 -22.01 -22.34
C LEU A 111 17.16 -21.48 -21.47
N VAL A 112 15.95 -22.06 -21.60
CA VAL A 112 14.79 -21.70 -20.77
C VAL A 112 14.95 -22.19 -19.32
N GLY A 113 15.53 -23.37 -19.11
CA GLY A 113 15.77 -23.94 -17.78
C GLY A 113 16.81 -23.18 -16.95
N VAL A 114 17.90 -22.70 -17.59
CA VAL A 114 18.94 -21.91 -16.91
C VAL A 114 18.45 -20.49 -16.58
N LEU A 115 17.59 -19.88 -17.42
CA LEU A 115 17.00 -18.56 -17.14
C LEU A 115 15.91 -18.60 -16.05
N ALA A 116 15.20 -19.70 -15.88
CA ALA A 116 14.16 -19.85 -14.85
C ALA A 116 14.72 -20.02 -13.42
N LEU A 117 15.96 -20.49 -13.26
CA LEU A 117 16.59 -20.70 -11.94
C LEU A 117 17.23 -19.44 -11.36
N ALA A 118 17.52 -18.41 -12.17
CA ALA A 118 18.16 -17.17 -11.72
C ALA A 118 17.17 -16.08 -11.22
N GLY A 119 15.86 -16.28 -11.39
CA GLY A 119 14.85 -15.23 -11.15
C GLY A 119 14.15 -15.23 -9.79
N SER A 120 14.37 -16.23 -8.93
CA SER A 120 13.31 -16.66 -8.01
C SER A 120 13.54 -16.53 -6.50
N THR A 121 14.57 -15.84 -6.00
CA THR A 121 14.72 -15.69 -4.53
C THR A 121 15.24 -14.32 -4.09
N CYS A 122 14.59 -13.24 -4.50
CA CYS A 122 14.54 -12.05 -3.64
C CYS A 122 13.20 -12.05 -2.91
N GLY A 123 13.22 -12.47 -1.64
CA GLY A 123 12.05 -12.46 -0.75
C GLY A 123 11.48 -11.05 -0.64
N ARG A 124 10.45 -10.76 -1.43
CA ARG A 124 9.68 -9.53 -1.28
C ARG A 124 9.00 -9.58 0.09
N PRO A 125 9.21 -8.60 0.98
CA PRO A 125 8.49 -8.56 2.23
C PRO A 125 7.00 -8.53 1.94
N ASP A 126 6.21 -9.27 2.71
CA ASP A 126 4.76 -9.29 2.59
C ASP A 126 4.23 -7.84 2.59
N HIS A 127 3.46 -7.51 1.55
CA HIS A 127 2.83 -6.19 1.38
C HIS A 127 1.96 -5.85 2.60
N ARG A 128 1.41 -6.87 3.27
CA ARG A 128 0.63 -6.72 4.52
C ARG A 128 1.49 -6.18 5.66
N THR A 129 2.71 -6.69 5.84
CA THR A 129 3.63 -6.20 6.88
C THR A 129 3.93 -4.72 6.67
N ARG A 130 4.21 -4.30 5.43
CA ARG A 130 4.48 -2.89 5.11
C ARG A 130 3.27 -2.00 5.36
N ALA A 131 2.07 -2.46 4.99
CA ALA A 131 0.82 -1.74 5.24
C ALA A 131 0.54 -1.57 6.75
N ASN A 132 0.71 -2.64 7.53
CA ASN A 132 0.54 -2.62 8.98
C ASN A 132 1.53 -1.67 9.66
N THR A 133 2.82 -1.70 9.28
CA THR A 133 3.81 -0.77 9.85
C THR A 133 3.47 0.69 9.50
N ARG A 134 3.00 0.97 8.27
CA ARG A 134 2.58 2.33 7.88
C ARG A 134 1.37 2.80 8.69
N ALA A 135 0.37 1.95 8.85
CA ALA A 135 -0.82 2.26 9.66
C ALA A 135 -0.47 2.46 11.15
N CYS A 136 0.40 1.63 11.71
CA CYS A 136 0.87 1.78 13.08
C CYS A 136 1.57 3.14 13.30
N TYR A 137 2.42 3.59 12.38
CA TYR A 137 3.10 4.87 12.51
C TYR A 137 2.16 6.06 12.34
N ALA A 138 1.12 5.95 11.51
CA ALA A 138 0.06 6.96 11.45
C ALA A 138 -0.69 7.08 12.79
N ASN A 139 -0.97 5.93 13.44
CA ASN A 139 -1.56 5.92 14.77
C ASN A 139 -0.64 6.57 15.81
N GLN A 140 0.66 6.26 15.80
CA GLN A 140 1.64 6.88 16.72
C GLN A 140 1.61 8.42 16.64
N LYS A 141 1.61 8.99 15.42
CA LYS A 141 1.51 10.45 15.24
C LYS A 141 0.22 11.03 15.81
N THR A 142 -0.90 10.34 15.55
CA THR A 142 -2.22 10.78 16.02
C THR A 142 -2.28 10.81 17.54
N VAL A 143 -1.72 9.78 18.19
CA VAL A 143 -1.62 9.71 19.66
C VAL A 143 -0.71 10.80 20.21
N ALA A 144 0.46 11.01 19.60
CA ALA A 144 1.40 12.04 20.04
C ALA A 144 0.76 13.43 19.99
N GLY A 145 0.11 13.79 18.87
CA GLY A 145 -0.60 15.07 18.75
C GLY A 145 -1.75 15.22 19.75
N ALA A 146 -2.52 14.15 20.00
CA ALA A 146 -3.57 14.17 21.01
C ALA A 146 -3.03 14.40 22.43
N LEU A 147 -1.89 13.80 22.76
CA LEU A 147 -1.21 14.01 24.05
C LEU A 147 -0.67 15.43 24.20
N GLU A 148 -0.06 15.98 23.14
CA GLU A 148 0.42 17.37 23.12
C GLU A 148 -0.73 18.35 23.33
N MET A 149 -1.82 18.20 22.59
CA MET A 149 -3.02 19.02 22.73
C MET A 149 -3.61 18.92 24.14
N TYR A 150 -3.72 17.70 24.68
CA TYR A 150 -4.21 17.50 26.05
C TYR A 150 -3.31 18.17 27.09
N ALA A 151 -1.99 18.07 26.92
CA ALA A 151 -1.03 18.66 27.84
C ALA A 151 -1.11 20.20 27.86
N LEU A 152 -1.35 20.82 26.70
CA LEU A 152 -1.57 22.27 26.59
C LEU A 152 -2.88 22.70 27.26
N ASP A 153 -3.99 22.00 26.99
CA ASP A 153 -5.31 22.36 27.51
C ASP A 153 -5.44 22.20 29.03
N LYS A 154 -4.80 21.16 29.59
CA LYS A 154 -4.89 20.83 31.02
C LYS A 154 -3.67 21.26 31.82
N ASN A 155 -2.69 21.89 31.16
CA ASN A 155 -1.41 22.28 31.75
C ASN A 155 -0.77 21.14 32.59
N THR A 156 -0.91 19.90 32.13
CA THR A 156 -0.49 18.68 32.84
C THR A 156 0.23 17.76 31.89
N LYS A 157 1.50 17.44 32.18
CA LYS A 157 2.28 16.48 31.38
C LYS A 157 1.94 15.05 31.81
N LEU A 158 1.53 14.22 30.85
CA LEU A 158 1.32 12.80 31.06
C LEU A 158 2.66 12.06 30.95
N THR A 159 2.93 11.15 31.88
CA THR A 159 4.18 10.37 31.93
C THR A 159 4.00 8.92 31.47
N ALA A 160 2.76 8.42 31.43
CA ALA A 160 2.42 7.06 31.06
C ALA A 160 1.11 7.00 30.26
N LEU A 161 0.95 5.93 29.49
CA LEU A 161 -0.15 5.74 28.54
C LEU A 161 -1.08 4.58 28.96
N ASP A 162 -1.74 4.76 30.11
CA ASP A 162 -2.62 3.74 30.70
C ASP A 162 -4.03 3.74 30.10
N SER A 163 -4.82 2.69 30.37
CA SER A 163 -6.24 2.56 29.99
C SER A 163 -7.09 3.78 30.38
N SER A 164 -6.79 4.41 31.52
CA SER A 164 -7.49 5.62 31.99
C SER A 164 -7.17 6.86 31.14
N VAL A 165 -5.94 6.96 30.63
CA VAL A 165 -5.51 8.06 29.75
C VAL A 165 -6.21 7.94 28.41
N TRP A 166 -6.30 6.74 27.85
CA TRP A 166 -7.04 6.48 26.61
C TRP A 166 -8.49 6.91 26.70
N PHE A 167 -9.17 6.58 27.81
CA PHE A 167 -10.55 6.98 28.01
C PHE A 167 -10.69 8.50 28.14
N ARG A 168 -9.77 9.17 28.85
CA ARG A 168 -9.73 10.64 28.98
C ARG A 168 -9.50 11.35 27.65
N LEU A 169 -8.59 10.85 26.83
CA LEU A 169 -8.32 11.43 25.50
C LEU A 169 -9.54 11.28 24.58
N LYS A 170 -10.22 10.13 24.63
CA LYS A 170 -11.44 9.90 23.84
C LYS A 170 -12.60 10.75 24.33
N SER A 171 -12.89 10.76 25.63
CA SER A 171 -14.00 11.52 26.20
C SER A 171 -13.77 13.03 26.14
N GLY A 172 -12.51 13.47 26.19
CA GLY A 172 -12.11 14.86 25.98
C GLY A 172 -12.11 15.31 24.52
N GLY A 173 -12.40 14.43 23.56
CA GLY A 173 -12.47 14.77 22.14
C GLY A 173 -11.12 14.92 21.44
N TYR A 174 -10.01 14.57 22.09
CA TYR A 174 -8.67 14.59 21.49
C TYR A 174 -8.45 13.42 20.52
N LEU A 175 -9.19 12.32 20.71
CA LEU A 175 -9.18 11.15 19.84
C LEU A 175 -10.60 10.78 19.42
N GLN A 176 -10.82 10.56 18.12
CA GLN A 176 -12.11 10.06 17.60
C GLN A 176 -12.36 8.60 18.02
N ALA A 177 -11.31 7.78 18.05
CA ALA A 177 -11.36 6.38 18.47
C ALA A 177 -10.01 5.99 19.11
N ILE A 178 -10.03 4.95 19.97
CA ILE A 178 -8.81 4.43 20.59
C ILE A 178 -8.04 3.63 19.52
N PRO A 179 -6.81 4.03 19.13
CA PRO A 179 -6.05 3.37 18.09
C PRO A 179 -5.73 1.92 18.47
N GLN A 180 -5.78 1.05 17.47
CA GLN A 180 -5.42 -0.36 17.61
C GLN A 180 -4.14 -0.63 16.81
N ASP A 181 -3.37 -1.61 17.23
CA ASP A 181 -2.28 -2.15 16.44
C ASP A 181 -2.85 -2.98 15.26
N PRO A 182 -2.59 -2.58 14.01
CA PRO A 182 -3.11 -3.28 12.83
C PRO A 182 -2.61 -4.73 12.70
N GLY A 183 -1.53 -5.12 13.39
CA GLY A 183 -1.00 -6.48 13.39
C GLY A 183 -1.61 -7.42 14.44
N PHE A 184 -2.25 -6.89 15.49
CA PHE A 184 -2.68 -7.67 16.66
C PHE A 184 -4.20 -7.67 16.90
N GLY A 185 -4.95 -6.87 16.15
CA GLY A 185 -6.42 -6.83 16.25
C GLY A 185 -6.93 -5.96 17.41
N PRO A 186 -8.21 -6.09 17.79
CA PRO A 186 -8.83 -5.23 18.79
C PRO A 186 -8.30 -5.49 20.21
N GLY A 187 -8.17 -4.42 21.02
CA GLY A 187 -7.63 -4.47 22.38
C GLY A 187 -6.11 -4.28 22.47
N SER A 188 -5.44 -4.01 21.35
CA SER A 188 -3.98 -3.88 21.25
C SER A 188 -3.47 -2.45 21.49
N SER A 189 -4.29 -1.56 22.05
CA SER A 189 -3.89 -0.18 22.35
C SER A 189 -2.80 -0.08 23.43
N SER A 190 -2.63 -1.11 24.25
CA SER A 190 -1.54 -1.22 25.24
C SER A 190 -0.15 -1.39 24.61
N ASN A 191 -0.07 -1.73 23.31
CA ASN A 191 1.20 -1.82 22.60
C ASN A 191 1.85 -0.45 22.37
N TYR A 192 1.10 0.64 22.52
CA TYR A 192 1.64 2.00 22.41
C TYR A 192 2.13 2.46 23.79
N GLN A 193 3.38 2.90 23.86
CA GLN A 193 4.04 3.37 25.06
C GLN A 193 4.54 4.80 24.84
N TRP A 194 4.40 5.63 25.87
CA TRP A 194 4.95 6.98 25.88
C TRP A 194 6.41 6.95 26.31
N THR A 195 7.28 7.63 25.57
CA THR A 195 8.70 7.77 25.91
C THR A 195 8.94 9.18 26.44
N SER A 196 9.09 9.29 27.77
CA SER A 196 9.24 10.60 28.45
C SER A 196 10.48 11.39 28.04
N ALA A 197 11.53 10.74 27.51
CA ALA A 197 12.76 11.40 27.09
C ALA A 197 12.55 12.29 25.85
N ASP A 198 11.80 11.79 24.86
CA ASP A 198 11.71 12.41 23.54
C ASP A 198 10.32 12.96 23.21
N GLY A 199 9.33 12.73 24.09
CA GLY A 199 7.93 13.07 23.82
C GLY A 199 7.31 12.25 22.68
N LEU A 200 7.89 11.07 22.39
CA LEU A 200 7.49 10.22 21.28
C LEU A 200 6.65 9.03 21.76
N VAL A 201 5.71 8.61 20.93
CA VAL A 201 4.93 7.39 21.11
C VAL A 201 5.63 6.25 20.37
N ARG A 202 6.00 5.20 21.09
CA ARG A 202 6.58 3.97 20.56
C ARG A 202 5.54 2.86 20.51
N CYS A 203 5.58 2.03 19.47
CA CYS A 203 4.90 0.73 19.50
C CYS A 203 5.89 -0.37 19.89
N VAL A 204 5.51 -1.27 20.81
CA VAL A 204 6.35 -2.41 21.22
C VAL A 204 6.65 -3.35 20.04
N VAL A 205 5.69 -3.51 19.12
CA VAL A 205 5.79 -4.41 17.97
C VAL A 205 6.54 -3.77 16.81
N HIS A 206 6.15 -2.55 16.44
CA HIS A 206 6.59 -1.89 15.20
C HIS A 206 7.72 -0.87 15.40
N GLY A 207 8.13 -0.59 16.64
CA GLY A 207 9.17 0.38 16.96
C GLY A 207 8.70 1.84 16.96
N LEU A 208 9.67 2.75 16.80
CA LEU A 208 9.47 4.20 16.79
C LEU A 208 9.39 4.74 15.36
N ILE A 209 8.69 5.86 15.20
CA ILE A 209 8.55 6.50 13.89
C ILE A 209 9.85 7.12 13.35
N SER A 210 10.74 7.56 14.24
CA SER A 210 12.04 8.14 13.90
C SER A 210 13.00 7.13 13.25
N ASP A 211 12.80 5.84 13.46
CA ASP A 211 13.62 4.78 12.83
C ASP A 211 13.47 4.72 11.30
N ARG A 212 12.47 5.43 10.73
CA ARG A 212 12.20 5.44 9.29
C ARG A 212 12.90 6.58 8.54
N SER A 213 13.35 7.64 9.22
CA SER A 213 14.05 8.77 8.55
C SER A 213 15.54 8.53 8.33
N SER A 214 16.10 7.45 8.88
CA SER A 214 17.52 7.10 8.79
C SER A 214 17.83 6.03 7.74
N ARG A 215 16.85 5.59 6.94
CA ARG A 215 17.02 4.58 5.87
C ARG A 215 16.65 5.10 4.49
#